data_AF-A0A498T1D9-F1
#
_entry.id   AF-A0A498T1D9-F1
#
_cell.length_a   1.000
_cell.length_b   1.000
_cell.length_c   1.000
_cell.angle_alpha   90.00
_cell.angle_beta   90.00
_cell.angle_gamma   90.00
#
_symmetry.space_group_name_H-M   'P 1'
#
loop_
_entity.id
_entity.type
_entity.pdbx_description
1 polymer ?
#
loop_
_entity_poly.entity_id
_entity_poly.type
_entity_poly.pdbx_seq_one_letter_code
_entity_poly.pdbx_strand_id
1 'polypeptide(L)' 'EEVGRRAVKALENVYGTKFRFGTGADILYPSSGGSDDWAKSKAGVKFVYLLELRPGENG' A
#
# COMPACT_ATOMS: atom_id res chain seq x y z
N GLU A 1 -4.10 -10.55 -1.85
CA GLU A 1 -4.77 -9.75 -0.78
C GLU A 1 -4.40 -10.16 0.64
N GLU A 2 -4.42 -11.46 1.00
CA GLU A 2 -4.22 -11.92 2.39
C GLU A 2 -2.97 -11.34 3.07
N VAL A 3 -1.82 -11.34 2.39
CA VAL A 3 -0.55 -10.81 2.91
C VAL A 3 -0.68 -9.32 3.28
N GLY A 4 -1.35 -8.52 2.46
CA GLY A 4 -1.54 -7.09 2.72
C GLY A 4 -2.49 -6.82 3.89
N ARG A 5 -3.57 -7.58 4.02
CA ARG A 5 -4.47 -7.50 5.19
C ARG A 5 -3.75 -7.86 6.48
N ARG A 6 -2.89 -8.89 6.45
CA ARG A 6 -2.06 -9.28 7.61
C ARG A 6 -1.05 -8.20 7.97
N ALA A 7 -0.45 -7.52 6.99
CA ALA A 7 0.47 -6.42 7.22
C ALA A 7 -0.22 -5.22 7.91
N VAL A 8 -1.41 -4.81 7.44
CA VAL A 8 -2.17 -3.72 8.08
C VAL A 8 -2.55 -4.06 9.52
N LYS A 9 -3.00 -5.29 9.78
CA LYS A 9 -3.31 -5.73 11.14
C LYS A 9 -2.08 -5.73 12.06
N ALA A 10 -0.92 -6.11 11.52
CA ALA A 10 0.32 -6.07 12.28
C ALA A 10 0.72 -4.62 12.64
N LEU A 11 0.58 -3.67 11.71
CA LEU A 11 0.83 -2.24 11.97
C LEU A 11 -0.13 -1.68 13.03
N GLU A 12 -1.41 -2.03 12.96
CA GLU A 12 -2.40 -1.63 13.97
C GLU A 12 -2.06 -2.17 15.35
N ASN A 13 -1.58 -3.42 15.46
CA ASN A 13 -1.23 -4.02 16.75
C ASN A 13 -0.05 -3.34 17.45
N VAL A 14 0.87 -2.69 16.72
CA VAL A 14 2.05 -2.05 17.32
C VAL A 14 1.73 -0.65 17.85
N TYR A 15 1.01 0.16 17.06
CA TYR A 15 0.81 1.59 17.36
C TYR A 15 -0.64 2.05 17.35
N GLY A 16 -1.61 1.15 17.19
CA GLY A 16 -3.03 1.49 17.01
C GLY A 16 -3.34 2.28 15.73
N THR A 17 -2.35 2.43 14.83
CA THR A 17 -2.50 3.23 13.60
C THR A 17 -3.29 2.44 12.57
N LYS A 18 -4.36 3.04 12.06
CA LYS A 18 -5.27 2.40 11.11
C LYS A 18 -4.90 2.81 9.68
N PHE A 19 -4.46 1.83 8.89
CA PHE A 19 -4.24 1.98 7.46
C PHE A 19 -5.43 1.43 6.67
N ARG A 20 -5.71 2.00 5.50
CA ARG A 20 -6.65 1.44 4.52
C ARG A 20 -5.91 0.47 3.59
N PHE A 21 -6.56 -0.62 3.21
CA PHE A 21 -6.02 -1.62 2.28
C PHE A 21 -6.97 -1.88 1.12
N GLY A 22 -6.45 -1.90 -0.11
CA GLY A 22 -7.20 -1.91 -1.36
C GLY A 22 -6.28 -1.57 -2.52
N THR A 23 -6.79 -1.54 -3.75
CA THR A 23 -5.99 -1.08 -4.90
C THR A 23 -5.77 0.43 -4.84
N GLY A 24 -4.75 0.96 -5.53
CA GLY A 24 -4.50 2.40 -5.60
C GLY A 24 -5.73 3.18 -6.12
N ALA A 25 -6.45 2.58 -7.07
CA ALA A 25 -7.72 3.12 -7.59
C ALA A 25 -8.85 3.11 -6.56
N ASP A 26 -8.92 2.10 -5.68
CA ASP A 26 -9.97 1.99 -4.65
C ASP A 26 -9.75 2.94 -3.46
N ILE A 27 -8.50 3.31 -3.18
CA ILE A 27 -8.15 4.10 -2.00
C ILE A 27 -7.96 5.59 -2.33
N LEU A 28 -7.33 5.90 -3.46
CA LEU A 28 -6.91 7.26 -3.81
C LEU A 28 -7.69 7.76 -5.05
N TYR A 29 -7.28 7.30 -6.22
CA TYR A 29 -7.87 7.61 -7.54
C TYR A 29 -7.21 6.71 -8.60
N PRO A 30 -7.84 6.47 -9.76
CA PRO A 30 -7.20 5.76 -10.86
C PRO A 30 -5.94 6.50 -11.33
N SER A 31 -4.80 5.83 -11.26
CA SER A 31 -3.50 6.33 -11.72
C SER A 31 -2.82 5.23 -12.53
N SER A 32 -2.00 5.59 -13.51
CA SER A 32 -1.23 4.64 -14.33
C SER A 32 0.19 5.14 -14.58
N GLY A 33 1.13 4.20 -14.67
CA GLY A 33 2.56 4.51 -14.92
C GLY A 33 3.40 4.68 -13.65
N GLY A 34 2.86 4.29 -12.50
CA GLY A 34 3.61 4.23 -11.25
C GLY A 34 4.71 3.15 -11.27
N SER A 35 5.66 3.25 -10.35
CA SER A 35 6.72 2.24 -10.20
C SER A 35 6.17 0.85 -9.86
N ASP A 36 5.04 0.80 -9.18
CA ASP A 36 4.26 -0.39 -8.87
C ASP A 36 3.66 -1.05 -10.12
N ASP A 37 3.08 -0.26 -11.03
CA ASP A 37 2.58 -0.77 -12.31
C ASP A 37 3.69 -1.40 -13.14
N TRP A 38 4.86 -0.75 -13.22
CA TRP A 38 6.01 -1.30 -13.94
C TRP A 38 6.53 -2.58 -13.27
N ALA A 39 6.69 -2.58 -11.95
CA ALA A 39 7.17 -3.74 -11.20
C ALA A 39 6.25 -4.95 -11.40
N LYS A 40 4.94 -4.71 -11.45
CA LYS A 40 3.95 -5.77 -11.65
C LYS A 40 3.90 -6.25 -13.10
N SER A 41 3.84 -5.31 -14.06
CA SER A 41 3.54 -5.61 -15.47
C SER A 41 4.78 -5.91 -16.32
N LYS A 42 5.94 -5.32 -16.00
CA LYS A 42 7.18 -5.46 -16.77
C LYS A 42 8.20 -6.34 -16.08
N ALA A 43 8.40 -6.19 -14.77
CA ALA A 43 9.35 -7.00 -14.01
C ALA A 43 8.75 -8.32 -13.49
N GLY A 44 7.44 -8.51 -13.58
CA GLY A 44 6.76 -9.75 -13.18
C GLY A 44 6.81 -10.02 -11.67
N VAL A 45 6.98 -8.99 -10.84
CA VAL A 45 7.10 -9.16 -9.40
C VAL A 45 5.80 -9.70 -8.82
N LYS A 46 5.91 -10.79 -8.04
CA LYS A 46 4.74 -11.49 -7.48
C LYS A 46 3.96 -10.61 -6.51
N PHE A 47 4.67 -9.89 -5.64
CA PHE A 47 4.11 -9.05 -4.60
C PHE A 47 4.61 -7.62 -4.76
N VAL A 48 3.69 -6.70 -5.03
CA VAL A 48 3.96 -5.26 -5.19
C VAL A 48 2.99 -4.53 -4.26
N TYR A 49 3.53 -3.61 -3.45
CA TYR A 49 2.77 -2.81 -2.50
C TYR A 49 3.29 -1.38 -2.53
N LEU A 50 2.38 -0.42 -2.54
CA LEU A 50 2.67 1.01 -2.34
C LEU A 50 2.21 1.38 -0.93
N LEU A 51 3.10 1.98 -0.15
CA LEU A 51 2.81 2.40 1.23
C LEU A 51 2.82 3.92 1.32
N GLU A 52 1.65 4.50 1.62
CA GLU A 52 1.52 5.90 2.02
C GLU A 52 1.55 5.96 3.55
N LEU A 53 2.63 6.53 4.11
CA LEU A 53 2.86 6.55 5.56
C LEU A 53 2.17 7.76 6.22
N ARG A 54 2.21 7.78 7.56
CA ARG A 54 1.74 8.95 8.33
C ARG A 54 2.55 10.20 7.94
N PRO A 55 1.93 11.39 7.96
CA PRO A 55 2.69 12.63 7.87
C PRO A 55 3.74 12.70 9.00
N GLY A 56 4.82 13.42 8.74
CA GLY A 56 5.82 13.71 9.76
C GLY A 56 5.27 14.64 10.84
N GLU A 57 6.00 14.82 11.93
CA GLU A 57 5.59 15.69 13.05
C GLU A 57 5.29 17.15 12.65
N ASN A 58 5.72 17.55 11.45
CA ASN A 58 5.63 18.92 10.97
C ASN A 58 4.45 19.17 10.00
N GLY A 59 3.61 18.18 9.72
CA GLY A 59 2.50 18.31 8.77
C GLY A 59 2.97 18.44 7.33
#